data_AF-A0A445BVG5-F1
#
_entry.id   AF-A0A445BVG5-F1
#
_cell.length_a   1.000
_cell.length_b   1.000
_cell.length_c   1.000
_cell.angle_alpha   90.00
_cell.angle_beta   90.00
_cell.angle_gamma   90.00
#
_symmetry.space_group_name_H-M   'P 1'
#
loop_
_entity.id
_entity.type
_entity.pdbx_description
1 polymer ?
#
loop_
_entity_poly.entity_id
_entity_poly.type
_entity_poly.pdbx_seq_one_letter_code
_entity_poly.pdbx_strand_id
1 'polypeptide(L)'
;MNRFQSINVVSRLADSVTSGMAAIFLHRLCLGAWSDHGERTGGFYDCNRYEAAKQEGVYDETERRREMAKNSLERYTHYYERWASSQSSRQKALADLHQMQTVHIEKLSDTQCQPESQLKFITEAWLQIVECGRVLKWTYAYGYYLPEHEHAKKQFFEYLQGEAESGLERLHQCAEKELQYVTRNYFENLVRALENGLSDVDSNGAASSKATSSKNAAGSSKGRGGRGKGTLRASMASSRMTDDNHWSCEQCTYANAKSATTCQICNQQRR
;
A
#
# COMPACT_ATOMS: atom_id res chain seq x y z
N MET A 1 72.00 -3.44 -9.48
CA MET A 1 71.19 -4.60 -9.89
C MET A 1 69.88 -4.58 -9.09
N ASN A 2 68.74 -4.97 -9.67
CA ASN A 2 67.38 -5.02 -9.08
C ASN A 2 66.45 -3.80 -9.30
N ARG A 3 66.19 -3.44 -10.57
CA ARG A 3 64.88 -2.85 -10.97
C ARG A 3 64.34 -3.33 -12.32
N PHE A 4 65.10 -4.10 -13.10
CA PHE A 4 64.67 -4.62 -14.41
C PHE A 4 64.09 -6.05 -14.40
N GLN A 5 64.10 -6.76 -13.27
CA GLN A 5 63.46 -8.08 -13.16
C GLN A 5 61.99 -8.04 -12.69
N SER A 6 61.51 -6.92 -12.12
CA SER A 6 60.12 -6.84 -11.62
C SER A 6 59.10 -6.47 -12.71
N ILE A 7 59.52 -5.84 -13.82
CA ILE A 7 58.61 -5.44 -14.90
C ILE A 7 58.17 -6.66 -15.75
N ASN A 8 59.04 -7.65 -15.92
CA ASN A 8 58.72 -8.87 -16.66
C ASN A 8 57.75 -9.81 -15.91
N VAL A 9 57.70 -9.74 -14.58
CA VAL A 9 56.77 -10.57 -13.77
C VAL A 9 55.36 -9.96 -13.76
N VAL A 10 55.26 -8.63 -13.71
CA VAL A 10 53.96 -7.92 -13.73
C VAL A 10 53.29 -7.98 -15.10
N SER A 11 54.05 -7.91 -16.21
CA SER A 11 53.49 -8.10 -17.56
C SER A 11 52.99 -9.52 -17.78
N ARG A 12 53.76 -10.54 -17.35
CA ARG A 12 53.33 -11.95 -17.46
C ARG A 12 52.14 -12.29 -16.55
N LEU A 13 52.01 -11.62 -15.39
CA LEU A 13 50.84 -11.74 -14.53
C LEU A 13 49.62 -11.02 -15.12
N ALA A 14 49.78 -9.87 -15.78
CA ALA A 14 48.69 -9.18 -16.46
C ALA A 14 48.18 -9.98 -17.68
N ASP A 15 49.08 -10.63 -18.44
CA ASP A 15 48.73 -11.54 -19.53
C ASP A 15 48.07 -12.82 -19.01
N SER A 16 48.51 -13.34 -17.85
CA SER A 16 47.89 -14.50 -17.20
C SER A 16 46.51 -14.20 -16.60
N VAL A 17 46.28 -12.99 -16.09
CA VAL A 17 45.00 -12.58 -15.49
C VAL A 17 43.98 -12.23 -16.58
N THR A 18 44.39 -11.61 -17.67
CA THR A 18 43.52 -11.36 -18.85
C THR A 18 43.20 -12.65 -19.60
N SER A 19 44.17 -13.55 -19.76
CA SER A 19 43.96 -14.92 -20.28
C SER A 19 43.04 -15.74 -19.38
N GLY A 20 43.20 -15.66 -18.04
CA GLY A 20 42.33 -16.33 -17.07
C GLY A 20 40.90 -15.77 -17.04
N MET A 21 40.71 -14.47 -17.23
CA MET A 21 39.37 -13.87 -17.34
C MET A 21 38.68 -14.24 -18.66
N ALA A 22 39.41 -14.28 -19.78
CA ALA A 22 38.89 -14.75 -21.07
C ALA A 22 38.53 -16.25 -21.04
N ALA A 23 39.34 -17.06 -20.35
CA ALA A 23 39.08 -18.48 -20.10
C ALA A 23 37.78 -18.72 -19.32
N ILE A 24 37.55 -17.93 -18.27
CA ILE A 24 36.32 -17.99 -17.45
C ILE A 24 35.10 -17.55 -18.27
N PHE A 25 35.24 -16.53 -19.13
CA PHE A 25 34.15 -16.06 -19.99
C PHE A 25 33.72 -17.10 -21.04
N LEU A 26 34.67 -17.77 -21.70
CA LEU A 26 34.37 -18.77 -22.72
C LEU A 26 33.81 -20.07 -22.13
N HIS A 27 34.32 -20.50 -20.96
CA HIS A 27 33.78 -21.63 -20.20
C HIS A 27 32.33 -21.37 -19.77
N ARG A 28 31.99 -20.13 -19.39
CA ARG A 28 30.63 -19.72 -19.05
C ARG A 28 29.69 -19.67 -20.26
N LEU A 29 30.21 -19.43 -21.46
CA LEU A 29 29.44 -19.36 -22.70
C LEU A 29 29.10 -20.76 -23.25
N CYS A 30 30.05 -21.69 -23.29
CA CYS A 30 29.86 -23.02 -23.88
C CYS A 30 29.52 -24.16 -22.89
N LEU A 31 29.66 -23.92 -21.58
CA LEU A 31 29.38 -24.87 -20.48
C LEU A 31 30.10 -26.25 -20.61
N GLY A 32 31.18 -26.35 -21.40
CA GLY A 32 31.99 -27.56 -21.59
C GLY A 32 33.26 -27.60 -20.72
N ALA A 33 33.89 -28.76 -20.55
CA ALA A 33 35.12 -28.89 -19.75
C ALA A 33 36.30 -28.18 -20.41
N TRP A 34 37.08 -27.42 -19.64
CA TRP A 34 38.24 -26.67 -20.13
C TRP A 34 39.30 -27.55 -20.82
N SER A 35 39.41 -28.81 -20.39
CA SER A 35 40.29 -29.83 -21.00
C SER A 35 40.04 -30.06 -22.49
N ASP A 36 38.85 -29.72 -22.97
CA ASP A 36 38.41 -29.97 -24.34
C ASP A 36 38.78 -28.81 -25.28
N HIS A 37 39.31 -27.71 -24.74
CA HIS A 37 39.71 -26.52 -25.51
C HIS A 37 41.21 -26.56 -25.86
N GLY A 38 41.53 -26.51 -27.15
CA GLY A 38 42.90 -26.53 -27.67
C GLY A 38 42.97 -26.29 -29.17
N GLU A 39 44.13 -26.54 -29.79
CA GLU A 39 44.35 -26.33 -31.24
C GLU A 39 43.34 -27.10 -32.12
N ARG A 40 42.76 -28.19 -31.61
CA ARG A 40 41.78 -29.03 -32.31
C ARG A 40 40.37 -28.41 -32.40
N THR A 41 40.05 -27.39 -31.59
CA THR A 41 38.70 -26.79 -31.48
C THR A 41 38.60 -25.38 -32.04
N GLY A 42 39.60 -24.91 -32.79
CA GLY A 42 39.66 -23.56 -33.37
C GLY A 42 40.62 -22.61 -32.64
N GLY A 43 41.17 -23.03 -31.51
CA GLY A 43 42.06 -22.23 -30.67
C GLY A 43 41.72 -22.39 -29.20
N PHE A 44 42.53 -21.77 -28.33
CA PHE A 44 42.29 -21.78 -26.89
C PHE A 44 41.16 -20.83 -26.46
N TYR A 45 40.80 -19.89 -27.34
CA TYR A 45 39.75 -18.88 -27.13
C TYR A 45 38.56 -18.99 -28.08
N ASP A 46 38.65 -19.84 -29.11
CA ASP A 46 37.58 -20.07 -30.08
C ASP A 46 37.06 -21.49 -29.91
N CYS A 47 35.74 -21.62 -29.73
CA CYS A 47 35.09 -22.92 -29.55
C CYS A 47 34.18 -23.22 -30.74
N ASN A 48 34.69 -24.00 -31.69
CA ASN A 48 33.93 -24.43 -32.87
C ASN A 48 32.62 -25.15 -32.51
N ARG A 49 32.55 -25.82 -31.34
CA ARG A 49 31.34 -26.47 -30.84
C ARG A 49 30.27 -25.47 -30.39
N TYR A 50 30.68 -24.34 -29.79
CA TYR A 50 29.78 -23.26 -29.42
C TYR A 50 29.29 -22.52 -30.67
N GLU A 51 30.16 -22.25 -31.64
CA GLU A 51 29.76 -21.63 -32.91
C GLU A 51 28.80 -22.51 -33.70
N ALA A 52 29.05 -23.82 -33.77
CA ALA A 52 28.13 -24.78 -34.39
C ALA A 52 26.78 -24.83 -33.66
N ALA A 53 26.76 -24.93 -32.32
CA ALA A 53 25.52 -24.94 -31.54
C ALA A 53 24.73 -23.60 -31.61
N LYS A 54 25.43 -22.48 -31.84
CA LYS A 54 24.84 -21.16 -32.07
C LYS A 54 24.24 -21.06 -33.49
N GLN A 55 24.93 -21.59 -34.51
CA GLN A 55 24.43 -21.65 -35.88
C GLN A 55 23.27 -22.65 -36.05
N GLU A 56 23.23 -23.72 -35.24
CA GLU A 56 22.11 -24.67 -35.16
C GLU A 56 20.88 -24.13 -34.40
N GLY A 57 20.95 -22.92 -33.82
CA GLY A 57 19.84 -22.28 -33.11
C GLY A 57 19.53 -22.87 -31.72
N VAL A 58 20.32 -23.84 -31.24
CA VAL A 58 20.13 -24.49 -29.94
C VAL A 58 20.28 -23.51 -28.78
N TYR A 59 21.25 -22.59 -28.89
CA TYR A 59 21.46 -21.55 -27.87
C TYR A 59 20.31 -20.54 -27.82
N ASP A 60 19.77 -20.13 -28.97
CA ASP A 60 18.63 -19.23 -29.08
C ASP A 60 17.37 -19.82 -28.42
N GLU A 61 17.10 -21.12 -28.65
CA GLU A 61 15.99 -21.81 -27.99
C GLU A 61 16.20 -21.97 -26.47
N THR A 62 17.43 -22.26 -26.01
CA THR A 62 17.71 -22.33 -24.57
C THR A 62 17.63 -20.96 -23.88
N GLU A 63 18.04 -19.89 -24.56
CA GLU A 63 17.96 -18.51 -24.05
C GLU A 63 16.51 -18.03 -24.01
N ARG A 64 15.73 -18.30 -25.07
CA ARG A 64 14.28 -18.07 -25.09
C ARG A 64 13.55 -18.81 -23.96
N ARG A 65 13.92 -20.07 -23.68
CA ARG A 65 13.38 -20.81 -22.53
C ARG A 65 13.72 -20.18 -21.19
N ARG A 66 14.95 -19.71 -21.02
CA ARG A 66 15.36 -18.98 -19.80
C ARG A 66 14.58 -17.69 -19.65
N GLU A 67 14.39 -16.94 -20.74
CA GLU A 67 13.65 -15.68 -20.73
C GLU A 67 12.16 -15.90 -20.42
N MET A 68 11.52 -16.91 -21.01
CA MET A 68 10.13 -17.28 -20.65
C MET A 68 10.00 -17.69 -19.18
N ALA A 69 10.95 -18.46 -18.65
CA ALA A 69 10.96 -18.86 -17.24
C ALA A 69 11.12 -17.65 -16.32
N LYS A 70 12.01 -16.71 -16.69
CA LYS A 70 12.21 -15.45 -15.98
C LYS A 70 10.94 -14.58 -16.00
N ASN A 71 10.33 -14.37 -17.16
CA ASN A 71 9.09 -13.60 -17.29
C ASN A 71 7.94 -14.21 -16.48
N SER A 72 7.85 -15.54 -16.45
CA SER A 72 6.85 -16.26 -15.65
C SER A 72 7.07 -16.05 -14.15
N LEU A 73 8.33 -16.08 -13.70
CA LEU A 73 8.70 -15.84 -12.31
C LEU A 73 8.44 -14.37 -11.91
N GLU A 74 8.86 -13.40 -12.73
CA GLU A 74 8.61 -11.98 -12.48
C GLU A 74 7.12 -11.67 -12.38
N ARG A 75 6.32 -12.25 -13.29
CA ARG A 75 4.85 -12.15 -13.22
C ARG A 75 4.33 -12.71 -11.91
N TYR A 76 4.75 -13.92 -11.51
CA TYR A 76 4.32 -14.50 -10.24
C TYR A 76 4.69 -13.62 -9.04
N THR A 77 5.93 -13.16 -8.97
CA THR A 77 6.42 -12.28 -7.90
C THR A 77 5.58 -11.02 -7.78
N HIS A 78 5.29 -10.35 -8.91
CA HIS A 78 4.48 -9.12 -8.94
C HIS A 78 3.11 -9.29 -8.25
N TYR A 79 2.39 -10.38 -8.56
CA TYR A 79 1.06 -10.64 -7.99
C TYR A 79 1.14 -11.18 -6.56
N TYR A 80 2.10 -12.06 -6.27
CA TYR A 80 2.27 -12.65 -4.95
C TYR A 80 2.65 -11.61 -3.89
N GLU A 81 3.59 -10.71 -4.18
CA GLU A 81 4.01 -9.66 -3.24
C GLU A 81 2.85 -8.73 -2.87
N ARG A 82 2.00 -8.39 -3.85
CA ARG A 82 0.82 -7.55 -3.62
C ARG A 82 -0.26 -8.29 -2.84
N TRP A 83 -0.53 -9.55 -3.18
CA TRP A 83 -1.42 -10.42 -2.39
C TRP A 83 -0.97 -10.50 -0.93
N ALA A 84 0.32 -10.70 -0.70
CA ALA A 84 0.90 -10.81 0.63
C ALA A 84 0.84 -9.47 1.37
N SER A 85 1.11 -8.37 0.68
CA SER A 85 1.01 -7.01 1.22
C SER A 85 -0.42 -6.67 1.63
N SER A 86 -1.43 -6.97 0.81
CA SER A 86 -2.85 -6.77 1.16
C SER A 86 -3.25 -7.62 2.36
N GLN A 87 -2.77 -8.86 2.45
CA GLN A 87 -3.02 -9.71 3.61
C GLN A 87 -2.39 -9.15 4.90
N SER A 88 -1.14 -8.67 4.81
CA SER A 88 -0.43 -8.08 5.93
C SER A 88 -1.10 -6.78 6.41
N SER A 89 -1.42 -5.88 5.47
CA SER A 89 -2.17 -4.65 5.72
C SER A 89 -3.52 -4.93 6.38
N ARG A 90 -4.26 -5.93 5.90
CA ARG A 90 -5.53 -6.36 6.52
C ARG A 90 -5.34 -6.86 7.96
N GLN A 91 -4.28 -7.62 8.21
CA GLN A 91 -3.99 -8.13 9.55
C GLN A 91 -3.67 -7.00 10.53
N LYS A 92 -2.93 -5.98 10.07
CA LYS A 92 -2.69 -4.75 10.83
C LYS A 92 -4.01 -4.01 11.12
N ALA A 93 -4.83 -3.79 10.09
CA ALA A 93 -6.12 -3.12 10.25
C ALA A 93 -7.09 -3.86 11.20
N LEU A 94 -7.02 -5.20 11.28
CA LEU A 94 -7.76 -5.98 12.28
C LEU A 94 -7.29 -5.71 13.71
N ALA A 95 -5.98 -5.60 13.92
CA ALA A 95 -5.42 -5.25 15.23
C ALA A 95 -5.79 -3.81 15.63
N ASP A 96 -5.71 -2.88 14.68
CA ASP A 96 -6.09 -1.47 14.88
C ASP A 96 -7.60 -1.34 15.15
N LEU A 97 -8.45 -2.09 14.44
CA LEU A 97 -9.88 -2.18 14.70
C LEU A 97 -10.17 -2.68 16.12
N HIS A 98 -9.48 -3.73 16.57
CA HIS A 98 -9.65 -4.25 17.92
C HIS A 98 -9.29 -3.17 18.97
N GLN A 99 -8.13 -2.51 18.81
CA GLN A 99 -7.76 -1.38 19.68
C GLN A 99 -8.79 -0.25 19.63
N MET A 100 -9.32 0.05 18.45
CA MET A 100 -10.34 1.08 18.27
C MET A 100 -11.60 0.76 19.09
N GLN A 101 -12.07 -0.49 19.02
CA GLN A 101 -13.25 -0.96 19.74
C GLN A 101 -13.06 -1.05 21.25
N THR A 102 -11.87 -1.41 21.74
CA THR A 102 -11.65 -1.67 23.17
C THR A 102 -11.14 -0.47 23.96
N VAL A 103 -10.37 0.43 23.34
CA VAL A 103 -9.65 1.49 24.06
C VAL A 103 -9.96 2.87 23.50
N HIS A 104 -9.93 3.04 22.18
CA HIS A 104 -9.98 4.39 21.60
C HIS A 104 -11.39 4.97 21.53
N ILE A 105 -12.42 4.13 21.35
CA ILE A 105 -13.81 4.60 21.29
C ILE A 105 -14.29 5.19 22.63
N GLU A 106 -13.92 4.56 23.74
CA GLU A 106 -14.23 5.03 25.10
C GLU A 106 -13.53 6.38 25.36
N LYS A 107 -12.23 6.45 25.08
CA LYS A 107 -11.44 7.69 25.22
C LYS A 107 -11.94 8.83 24.34
N LEU A 108 -12.42 8.52 23.13
CA LEU A 108 -13.04 9.48 22.23
C LEU A 108 -14.35 10.01 22.80
N SER A 109 -15.18 9.12 23.31
CA SER A 109 -16.45 9.45 23.96
C SER A 109 -16.21 10.44 25.12
N ASP A 110 -15.22 10.16 25.97
CA ASP A 110 -14.84 11.04 27.08
C ASP A 110 -14.30 12.40 26.62
N THR A 111 -13.46 12.41 25.58
CA THR A 111 -12.83 13.64 25.09
C THR A 111 -13.82 14.55 24.34
N GLN A 112 -14.73 13.98 23.56
CA GLN A 112 -15.70 14.74 22.77
C GLN A 112 -17.02 14.98 23.51
N CYS A 113 -17.19 14.41 24.72
CA CYS A 113 -18.44 14.42 25.47
C CYS A 113 -19.64 13.95 24.62
N GLN A 114 -19.43 12.93 23.78
CA GLN A 114 -20.47 12.35 22.92
C GLN A 114 -20.68 10.89 23.31
N PRO A 115 -21.93 10.36 23.24
CA PRO A 115 -22.16 8.95 23.50
C PRO A 115 -21.53 8.08 22.40
N GLU A 116 -21.01 6.91 22.76
CA GLU A 116 -20.39 5.95 21.85
C GLU A 116 -21.25 5.58 20.63
N SER A 117 -22.58 5.65 20.77
CA SER A 117 -23.52 5.40 19.68
C SER A 117 -23.33 6.34 18.49
N GLN A 118 -22.88 7.57 18.73
CA GLN A 118 -22.56 8.54 17.67
C GLN A 118 -21.21 8.27 17.01
N LEU A 119 -20.34 7.49 17.63
CA LEU A 119 -18.99 7.18 17.14
C LEU A 119 -18.91 5.86 16.36
N LYS A 120 -20.03 5.14 16.22
CA LYS A 120 -20.12 3.84 15.51
C LYS A 120 -19.56 3.90 14.08
N PHE A 121 -19.69 5.04 13.40
CA PHE A 121 -19.17 5.21 12.04
C PHE A 121 -17.65 4.97 11.94
N ILE A 122 -16.90 5.20 13.03
CA ILE A 122 -15.45 4.96 13.08
C ILE A 122 -15.17 3.46 13.01
N THR A 123 -15.90 2.68 13.80
CA THR A 123 -15.82 1.21 13.78
C THR A 123 -16.24 0.64 12.42
N GLU A 124 -17.29 1.19 11.82
CA GLU A 124 -17.74 0.82 10.47
C GLU A 124 -16.68 1.13 9.40
N ALA A 125 -15.98 2.28 9.51
CA ALA A 125 -14.87 2.62 8.61
C ALA A 125 -13.71 1.61 8.70
N TRP A 126 -13.31 1.20 9.91
CA TRP A 126 -12.27 0.18 10.10
C TRP A 126 -12.70 -1.20 9.58
N LEU A 127 -13.96 -1.60 9.78
CA LEU A 127 -14.50 -2.81 9.17
C LEU A 127 -14.44 -2.75 7.64
N GLN A 128 -14.78 -1.59 7.06
CA GLN A 128 -14.71 -1.38 5.62
C GLN A 128 -13.26 -1.48 5.10
N ILE A 129 -12.28 -0.94 5.82
CA ILE A 129 -10.85 -1.09 5.52
C ILE A 129 -10.45 -2.56 5.48
N VAL A 130 -10.83 -3.33 6.51
CA VAL A 130 -10.53 -4.77 6.61
C VAL A 130 -11.14 -5.55 5.44
N GLU A 131 -12.39 -5.25 5.09
CA GLU A 131 -13.07 -5.90 3.97
C GLU A 131 -12.45 -5.52 2.62
N CYS A 132 -12.10 -4.26 2.41
CA CYS A 132 -11.37 -3.83 1.21
C CYS A 132 -10.03 -4.57 1.08
N GLY A 133 -9.28 -4.73 2.17
CA GLY A 133 -8.04 -5.51 2.18
C GLY A 133 -8.25 -6.98 1.82
N ARG A 134 -9.37 -7.59 2.26
CA ARG A 134 -9.76 -8.96 1.86
C ARG A 134 -10.05 -9.03 0.36
N VAL A 135 -10.81 -8.08 -0.18
CA VAL A 135 -11.17 -8.06 -1.60
C VAL A 135 -9.92 -7.86 -2.46
N LEU A 136 -9.08 -6.87 -2.17
CA LEU A 136 -7.85 -6.57 -2.93
C LEU A 136 -6.88 -7.75 -2.97
N LYS A 137 -6.72 -8.47 -1.86
CA LYS A 137 -5.95 -9.72 -1.85
C LYS A 137 -6.42 -10.69 -2.95
N TRP A 138 -7.73 -10.88 -3.09
CA TRP A 138 -8.28 -11.80 -4.08
C TRP A 138 -8.33 -11.21 -5.49
N THR A 139 -8.36 -9.88 -5.65
CA THR A 139 -8.22 -9.27 -6.98
C THR A 139 -6.84 -9.57 -7.57
N TYR A 140 -5.76 -9.58 -6.79
CA TYR A 140 -4.45 -9.99 -7.30
C TYR A 140 -4.38 -11.47 -7.71
N ALA A 141 -5.01 -12.36 -6.94
CA ALA A 141 -5.11 -13.76 -7.34
C ALA A 141 -5.89 -13.92 -8.65
N TYR A 142 -7.01 -13.21 -8.80
CA TYR A 142 -7.79 -13.20 -10.03
C TYR A 142 -7.02 -12.60 -11.21
N GLY A 143 -6.35 -11.47 -11.02
CA GLY A 143 -5.57 -10.78 -12.04
C GLY A 143 -4.41 -11.62 -12.59
N TYR A 144 -3.79 -12.47 -11.76
CA TYR A 144 -2.75 -13.39 -12.19
C TYR A 144 -3.25 -14.37 -13.28
N TYR A 145 -4.46 -14.92 -13.09
CA TYR A 145 -5.08 -15.89 -13.99
C TYR A 145 -5.86 -15.24 -15.14
N LEU A 146 -5.95 -13.91 -15.20
CA LEU A 146 -6.65 -13.23 -16.27
C LEU A 146 -5.90 -13.40 -17.61
N PRO A 147 -6.57 -13.91 -18.67
CA PRO A 147 -5.90 -14.17 -19.95
C PRO A 147 -5.37 -12.89 -20.60
N GLU A 148 -4.17 -12.96 -21.19
CA GLU A 148 -3.50 -11.80 -21.78
C GLU A 148 -4.18 -11.28 -23.05
N HIS A 149 -4.84 -12.15 -23.81
CA HIS A 149 -5.51 -11.78 -25.06
C HIS A 149 -6.77 -10.93 -24.83
N GLU A 150 -7.34 -10.94 -23.62
CA GLU A 150 -8.51 -10.12 -23.23
C GLU A 150 -8.07 -8.70 -22.80
N HIS A 151 -7.33 -7.99 -23.67
CA HIS A 151 -6.68 -6.71 -23.33
C HIS A 151 -7.63 -5.65 -22.73
N ALA A 152 -8.80 -5.45 -23.32
CA ALA A 152 -9.76 -4.43 -22.85
C ALA A 152 -10.29 -4.74 -21.44
N LYS A 153 -10.57 -6.02 -21.16
CA LYS A 153 -11.02 -6.46 -19.84
C LYS A 153 -9.92 -6.35 -18.80
N LYS A 154 -8.68 -6.68 -19.17
CA LYS A 154 -7.51 -6.51 -18.30
C LYS A 154 -7.29 -5.05 -17.93
N GLN A 155 -7.31 -4.14 -18.91
CA GLN A 155 -7.17 -2.70 -18.66
C GLN A 155 -8.29 -2.16 -17.75
N PHE A 156 -9.54 -2.56 -18.01
CA PHE A 156 -10.66 -2.12 -17.18
C PHE A 156 -10.57 -2.68 -15.75
N PHE A 157 -10.17 -3.94 -15.60
CA PHE A 157 -9.93 -4.56 -14.30
C PHE A 157 -8.83 -3.85 -13.51
N GLU A 158 -7.68 -3.56 -14.15
CA GLU A 158 -6.56 -2.84 -13.54
C GLU A 158 -6.96 -1.43 -13.11
N TYR A 159 -7.77 -0.73 -13.92
CA TYR A 159 -8.33 0.57 -13.55
C TYR A 159 -9.21 0.48 -12.29
N LEU A 160 -10.17 -0.46 -12.24
CA LEU A 160 -11.03 -0.64 -11.08
C LEU A 160 -10.25 -1.07 -9.83
N GLN A 161 -9.22 -1.91 -10.01
CA GLN A 161 -8.34 -2.31 -8.93
C GLN A 161 -7.58 -1.08 -8.36
N GLY A 162 -7.04 -0.22 -9.24
CA GLY A 162 -6.38 1.02 -8.83
C GLY A 162 -7.31 2.00 -8.12
N GLU A 163 -8.55 2.15 -8.59
CA GLU A 163 -9.57 3.00 -7.91
C GLU A 163 -9.89 2.47 -6.51
N ALA A 164 -10.02 1.14 -6.36
CA ALA A 164 -10.26 0.50 -5.07
C ALA A 164 -9.07 0.66 -4.11
N GLU A 165 -7.85 0.50 -4.60
CA GLU A 165 -6.61 0.73 -3.82
C GLU A 165 -6.51 2.19 -3.34
N SER A 166 -6.74 3.14 -4.26
CA SER A 166 -6.71 4.57 -3.93
C SER A 166 -7.81 4.94 -2.92
N GLY A 167 -9.01 4.37 -3.08
CA GLY A 167 -10.11 4.54 -2.13
C GLY A 167 -9.78 3.98 -0.75
N LEU A 168 -9.19 2.79 -0.68
CA LEU A 168 -8.76 2.17 0.56
C LEU A 168 -7.69 3.01 1.27
N GLU A 169 -6.67 3.45 0.54
CA GLU A 169 -5.58 4.26 1.10
C GLU A 169 -6.11 5.56 1.71
N ARG A 170 -7.00 6.27 1.01
CA ARG A 170 -7.64 7.49 1.54
C ARG A 170 -8.43 7.22 2.81
N LEU A 171 -9.23 6.14 2.84
CA LEU A 171 -10.01 5.77 4.02
C LEU A 171 -9.11 5.41 5.21
N HIS A 172 -8.05 4.64 4.96
CA HIS A 172 -7.06 4.25 5.96
C HIS A 172 -6.36 5.46 6.57
N GLN A 173 -5.88 6.39 5.73
CA GLN A 173 -5.25 7.63 6.19
C GLN A 173 -6.18 8.48 7.06
N CYS A 174 -7.46 8.58 6.72
CA CYS A 174 -8.43 9.28 7.56
C CYS A 174 -8.61 8.59 8.91
N ALA A 175 -8.73 7.27 8.93
CA ALA A 175 -8.91 6.49 10.16
C ALA A 175 -7.68 6.56 11.09
N GLU A 176 -6.46 6.51 10.54
CA GLU A 176 -5.22 6.65 11.31
C GLU A 176 -5.05 8.06 11.92
N LYS A 177 -5.46 9.13 11.21
CA LYS A 177 -5.41 10.50 11.75
C LYS A 177 -6.30 10.67 12.97
N GLU A 178 -7.51 10.11 12.93
CA GLU A 178 -8.40 10.09 14.10
C GLU A 178 -7.74 9.37 15.27
N LEU A 179 -7.14 8.20 15.04
CA LEU A 179 -6.43 7.44 16.07
C LEU A 179 -5.26 8.23 16.68
N GLN A 180 -4.50 8.95 15.85
CA GLN A 180 -3.42 9.83 16.31
C GLN A 180 -3.94 11.00 17.14
N TYR A 181 -5.06 11.61 16.74
CA TYR A 181 -5.71 12.68 17.50
C TYR A 181 -6.09 12.20 18.90
N VAL A 182 -6.72 11.02 19.03
CA VAL A 182 -7.08 10.44 20.33
C VAL A 182 -5.87 10.24 21.22
N THR A 183 -4.85 9.59 20.65
CA THR A 183 -3.64 9.24 21.39
C THR A 183 -2.94 10.50 21.89
N ARG A 184 -2.80 11.52 21.03
CA ARG A 184 -2.19 12.80 21.37
C ARG A 184 -2.98 13.54 22.45
N ASN A 185 -4.29 13.72 22.29
CA ASN A 185 -5.11 14.43 23.29
C ASN A 185 -5.10 13.71 24.63
N TYR A 186 -5.12 12.37 24.63
CA TYR A 186 -5.02 11.59 25.87
C TYR A 186 -3.70 11.88 26.60
N PHE A 187 -2.57 11.87 25.89
CA PHE A 187 -1.27 12.22 26.49
C PHE A 187 -1.21 13.67 26.96
N GLU A 188 -1.69 14.63 26.17
CA GLU A 188 -1.74 16.06 26.55
C GLU A 188 -2.60 16.26 27.81
N ASN A 189 -3.76 15.60 27.90
CA ASN A 189 -4.62 15.66 29.07
C ASN A 189 -3.96 15.02 30.30
N LEU A 190 -3.26 13.89 30.12
CA LEU A 190 -2.52 13.23 31.19
C LEU A 190 -1.37 14.10 31.71
N VAL A 191 -0.58 14.68 30.81
CA VAL A 191 0.53 15.59 31.17
C VAL A 191 -0.01 16.81 31.92
N ARG A 192 -1.06 17.46 31.41
CA ARG A 192 -1.69 18.60 32.10
C ARG A 192 -2.22 18.23 33.48
N ALA A 193 -2.82 17.04 33.64
CA ALA A 193 -3.29 16.57 34.94
C ALA A 193 -2.13 16.35 35.93
N LEU A 194 -1.00 15.82 35.46
CA LEU A 194 0.21 15.64 36.26
C LEU A 194 0.85 16.99 36.64
N GLU A 195 0.95 17.93 35.71
CA GLU A 195 1.47 19.28 35.97
C GLU A 195 0.63 20.03 37.01
N ASN A 196 -0.70 19.97 36.87
CA ASN A 196 -1.62 20.57 37.84
C ASN A 196 -1.50 19.91 39.22
N GLY A 197 -1.40 18.58 39.29
CA GLY A 197 -1.22 17.86 40.55
C GLY A 197 0.14 18.12 41.24
N LEU A 198 1.17 18.48 40.49
CA LEU A 198 2.47 18.90 41.02
C LEU A 198 2.45 20.36 41.52
N SER A 199 1.65 21.23 40.90
CA SER A 199 1.53 22.65 41.31
C SER A 199 0.94 22.84 42.72
N ASP A 200 0.15 21.87 43.21
CA ASP A 200 -0.38 21.87 44.58
C ASP A 200 0.67 21.48 45.65
N VAL A 201 1.80 20.86 45.24
CA VAL A 201 2.86 20.43 46.15
C VAL A 201 3.86 21.56 46.42
N ASP A 202 4.13 22.42 45.45
CA ASP A 202 5.00 23.59 45.61
C ASP A 202 4.35 24.70 46.46
N SER A 203 3.03 24.67 46.63
CA SER A 203 2.28 25.67 47.41
C SER A 203 2.32 25.45 48.93
N ASN A 204 2.84 24.32 49.41
CA ASN A 204 2.86 23.98 50.85
C ASN A 204 4.21 24.22 51.55
N GLY A 205 5.09 25.00 50.94
CA GLY A 205 6.40 25.37 51.48
C GLY A 205 6.50 26.68 52.26
N ALA A 206 5.42 27.24 52.84
CA ALA A 206 5.56 28.36 53.79
C ALA A 206 4.32 28.60 54.69
N ALA A 207 4.47 28.20 55.96
CA ALA A 207 3.96 28.81 57.20
C ALA A 207 2.54 29.46 57.27
N SER A 208 1.64 28.72 57.90
CA SER A 208 0.76 29.04 59.05
C SER A 208 0.27 30.49 59.33
N SER A 209 -1.04 30.52 59.64
CA SER A 209 -1.78 31.35 60.62
C SER A 209 -2.46 32.66 60.17
N LYS A 210 -3.80 32.62 59.98
CA LYS A 210 -4.77 33.24 60.91
C LYS A 210 -6.21 32.96 60.47
N ALA A 211 -7.01 32.47 61.43
CA ALA A 211 -8.47 32.51 61.36
C ALA A 211 -8.96 33.94 61.61
N THR A 212 -9.98 34.41 60.87
CA THR A 212 -11.05 35.28 61.40
C THR A 212 -12.32 35.19 60.55
N SER A 213 -13.43 35.23 61.27
CA SER A 213 -14.84 35.11 60.95
C SER A 213 -15.49 36.18 60.05
N SER A 214 -16.59 35.75 59.42
CA SER A 214 -17.88 36.46 59.22
C SER A 214 -17.95 37.68 58.29
N LYS A 215 -18.85 37.65 57.30
CA LYS A 215 -20.16 38.34 57.32
C LYS A 215 -20.93 38.17 56.00
N ASN A 216 -22.25 38.07 56.15
CA ASN A 216 -23.28 38.02 55.13
C ASN A 216 -23.31 39.26 54.21
N ALA A 217 -23.80 39.11 52.98
CA ALA A 217 -24.65 40.11 52.32
C ALA A 217 -25.52 39.46 51.23
N ALA A 218 -26.82 39.74 51.33
CA ALA A 218 -27.84 39.41 50.35
C ALA A 218 -27.77 40.33 49.10
N GLY A 219 -28.28 39.85 47.97
CA GLY A 219 -28.49 40.66 46.78
C GLY A 219 -29.43 39.98 45.79
N SER A 220 -30.70 40.35 45.86
CA SER A 220 -31.79 39.95 44.95
C SER A 220 -31.76 40.79 43.67
N SER A 221 -32.03 40.20 42.49
CA SER A 221 -32.87 40.87 41.48
C SER A 221 -33.32 39.96 40.33
N LYS A 222 -34.60 40.17 40.01
CA LYS A 222 -35.45 39.65 38.93
C LYS A 222 -34.93 39.96 37.52
N GLY A 223 -35.39 39.16 36.54
CA GLY A 223 -35.61 39.60 35.16
C GLY A 223 -35.71 38.45 34.15
N ARG A 224 -36.89 37.85 33.93
CA ARG A 224 -37.79 38.07 32.78
C ARG A 224 -37.22 37.71 31.38
N GLY A 225 -37.72 36.58 30.86
CA GLY A 225 -38.48 36.53 29.61
C GLY A 225 -37.72 36.43 28.27
N GLY A 226 -38.23 35.57 27.37
CA GLY A 226 -38.09 35.81 25.93
C GLY A 226 -37.93 34.59 25.03
N ARG A 227 -39.05 34.18 24.43
CA ARG A 227 -39.21 33.26 23.28
C ARG A 227 -38.21 33.50 22.13
N GLY A 228 -37.83 32.43 21.43
CA GLY A 228 -37.27 32.53 20.07
C GLY A 228 -37.08 31.16 19.42
N LYS A 229 -37.90 30.86 18.42
CA LYS A 229 -38.04 29.58 17.70
C LYS A 229 -37.23 29.67 16.40
N GLY A 230 -36.49 28.62 16.02
CA GLY A 230 -35.71 28.60 14.78
C GLY A 230 -35.28 27.20 14.37
N THR A 231 -36.24 26.39 13.92
CA THR A 231 -36.00 25.14 13.18
C THR A 231 -35.44 25.45 11.80
N LEU A 232 -34.21 25.00 11.52
CA LEU A 232 -33.69 24.89 10.15
C LEU A 232 -33.86 23.43 9.70
N ARG A 233 -34.91 23.18 8.91
CA ARG A 233 -35.05 21.97 8.09
C ARG A 233 -34.15 22.16 6.86
N ALA A 234 -33.08 21.37 6.76
CA ALA A 234 -32.34 21.20 5.52
C ALA A 234 -33.10 20.18 4.64
N SER A 235 -33.77 20.67 3.61
CA SER A 235 -34.35 19.85 2.55
C SER A 235 -33.25 19.45 1.56
N MET A 236 -32.79 18.20 1.62
CA MET A 236 -32.01 17.57 0.54
C MET A 236 -32.95 17.30 -0.63
N ALA A 237 -33.01 18.23 -1.58
CA ALA A 237 -33.67 18.01 -2.86
C ALA A 237 -32.78 17.08 -3.72
N SER A 238 -33.29 15.89 -3.99
CA SER A 238 -32.76 14.96 -4.99
C SER A 238 -32.87 15.60 -6.37
N SER A 239 -31.74 16.06 -6.91
CA SER A 239 -31.63 16.43 -8.31
C SER A 239 -31.52 15.14 -9.13
N ARG A 240 -32.67 14.61 -9.57
CA ARG A 240 -32.75 13.68 -10.69
C ARG A 240 -32.46 14.48 -11.96
N MET A 241 -31.22 14.44 -12.42
CA MET A 241 -30.87 14.83 -13.79
C MET A 241 -31.09 13.61 -14.68
N THR A 242 -32.09 13.67 -15.55
CA THR A 242 -32.36 12.68 -16.59
C THR A 242 -31.32 12.84 -17.69
N ASP A 243 -30.24 12.05 -17.63
CA ASP A 243 -29.27 11.93 -18.71
C ASP A 243 -29.68 10.78 -19.65
N ASP A 244 -30.68 11.04 -20.49
CA ASP A 244 -31.35 10.08 -21.39
C ASP A 244 -30.48 9.59 -22.58
N ASN A 245 -29.16 9.83 -22.53
CA ASN A 245 -28.26 9.63 -23.66
C ASN A 245 -27.36 8.39 -23.55
N HIS A 246 -27.50 7.61 -22.47
CA HIS A 246 -26.70 6.40 -22.24
C HIS A 246 -27.57 5.21 -21.82
N TRP A 247 -27.10 3.99 -22.10
CA TRP A 247 -27.69 2.74 -21.58
C TRP A 247 -26.62 1.95 -20.82
N SER A 248 -26.98 1.44 -19.64
CA SER A 248 -26.10 0.60 -18.84
C SER A 248 -26.17 -0.85 -19.32
N CYS A 249 -25.02 -1.48 -19.53
CA CYS A 249 -24.95 -2.89 -19.87
C CYS A 249 -25.40 -3.77 -18.69
N GLU A 250 -26.35 -4.68 -18.91
CA GLU A 250 -26.85 -5.59 -17.86
C GLU A 250 -25.80 -6.58 -17.33
N GLN A 251 -24.72 -6.81 -18.08
CA GLN A 251 -23.69 -7.80 -17.73
C GLN A 251 -22.48 -7.20 -17.01
N CYS A 252 -22.11 -5.94 -17.33
CA CYS A 252 -20.92 -5.30 -16.75
C CYS A 252 -21.17 -3.88 -16.22
N THR A 253 -22.42 -3.41 -16.24
CA THR A 253 -22.88 -2.11 -15.74
C THR A 253 -22.31 -0.88 -16.47
N TYR A 254 -21.44 -1.08 -17.46
CA TYR A 254 -20.83 0.00 -18.23
C TYR A 254 -21.88 0.86 -18.96
N ALA A 255 -21.72 2.18 -18.88
CA ALA A 255 -22.59 3.14 -19.55
C ALA A 255 -22.15 3.33 -21.01
N ASN A 256 -22.96 2.84 -21.94
CA ASN A 256 -22.72 2.94 -23.38
C ASN A 256 -23.53 4.10 -23.96
N ALA A 257 -23.03 4.75 -25.02
CA ALA A 257 -23.81 5.72 -25.78
C ALA A 257 -25.10 5.10 -26.32
N LYS A 258 -26.21 5.86 -26.36
CA LYS A 258 -27.51 5.38 -26.87
C LYS A 258 -27.47 4.86 -28.31
N SER A 259 -26.52 5.32 -29.11
CA SER A 259 -26.26 4.86 -30.49
C SER A 259 -25.57 3.50 -30.57
N ALA A 260 -24.95 3.02 -29.49
CA ALA A 260 -24.26 1.73 -29.48
C ALA A 260 -25.27 0.57 -29.36
N THR A 261 -25.15 -0.42 -30.25
CA THR A 261 -25.96 -1.65 -30.25
C THR A 261 -25.28 -2.80 -29.51
N THR A 262 -24.00 -2.67 -29.20
CA THR A 262 -23.20 -3.60 -28.39
C THR A 262 -22.49 -2.84 -27.27
N CYS A 263 -22.25 -3.52 -26.15
CA CYS A 263 -21.47 -2.93 -25.07
C CYS A 263 -20.00 -2.79 -25.48
N GLN A 264 -19.42 -1.61 -25.34
CA GLN A 264 -18.02 -1.36 -25.71
C GLN A 264 -17.00 -2.13 -24.87
N ILE A 265 -17.40 -2.61 -23.69
CA ILE A 265 -16.52 -3.34 -22.76
C ILE A 265 -16.65 -4.85 -22.94
N CYS A 266 -17.87 -5.39 -22.91
CA CYS A 266 -18.08 -6.84 -22.90
C CYS A 266 -18.62 -7.39 -24.23
N ASN A 267 -18.77 -6.54 -25.27
CA ASN A 267 -19.31 -6.87 -26.59
C ASN A 267 -20.72 -7.51 -26.57
N GLN A 268 -21.41 -7.46 -25.43
CA GLN A 268 -22.76 -8.00 -25.31
C GLN A 268 -23.75 -7.10 -26.05
N GLN A 269 -24.63 -7.70 -26.82
CA GLN A 269 -25.66 -6.98 -27.56
C GLN A 269 -26.69 -6.37 -26.61
N ARG A 270 -27.07 -5.12 -26.90
CA ARG A 270 -28.14 -4.41 -26.20
C ARG A 270 -29.45 -5.16 -26.45
N ARG A 271 -30.10 -5.63 -25.39
CA ARG A 271 -31.46 -6.19 -25.46
C ARG A 271 -32.50 -5.10 -25.54
#